data_AF-A0AA37T4B4-F1
#
_entry.id   AF-A0AA37T4B4-F1
#
_cell.length_a   1.000
_cell.length_b   1.000
_cell.length_c   1.000
_cell.angle_alpha   90.00
_cell.angle_beta   90.00
_cell.angle_gamma   90.00
#
_symmetry.space_group_name_H-M   'P 1'
#
loop_
_entity.id
_entity.type
_entity.pdbx_description
1 polymer ?
#
loop_
_entity_poly.entity_id
_entity_poly.type
_entity_poly.pdbx_seq_one_letter_code
_entity_poly.pdbx_strand_id
1 'polypeptide(L)'
;MIEKENDEEEDFEFLKHIAEEETPAVIKRIRLYLKMSPTEFADFLKIKSVKTIYNWESPNSSSTPPASALLFLFLYIGLEATHLNILKPLTRKKREPKND
;
A
#
# COMPACT_ATOMS: atom_id res chain seq x y z
N MET A 1 -25.91 15.77 5.86
CA MET A 1 -24.76 14.95 6.30
C MET A 1 -24.50 13.92 5.22
N ILE A 2 -23.67 14.25 4.24
CA ILE A 2 -23.24 13.32 3.18
C ILE A 2 -21.75 13.58 3.01
N GLU A 3 -20.93 12.93 3.82
CA GLU A 3 -19.46 12.95 3.74
C GLU A 3 -18.99 11.56 4.20
N LYS A 4 -19.20 10.53 3.37
CA LYS A 4 -18.65 9.18 3.61
C LYS A 4 -18.25 8.43 2.34
N GLU A 5 -18.62 8.89 1.14
CA GLU A 5 -18.29 8.19 -0.10
C GLU A 5 -16.94 8.60 -0.71
N ASN A 6 -16.34 9.73 -0.29
CA ASN A 6 -15.07 10.21 -0.86
C ASN A 6 -13.84 9.43 -0.37
N ASP A 7 -13.86 8.89 0.85
CA ASP A 7 -12.66 8.29 1.46
C ASP A 7 -12.33 6.92 0.83
N GLU A 8 -13.34 6.15 0.42
CA GLU A 8 -13.14 4.80 -0.12
C GLU A 8 -12.59 4.81 -1.57
N GLU A 9 -12.94 5.82 -2.37
CA GLU A 9 -12.50 5.94 -3.76
C GLU A 9 -11.07 6.48 -3.86
N GLU A 10 -10.67 7.38 -2.94
CA GLU A 10 -9.27 7.82 -2.78
C GLU A 10 -8.37 6.66 -2.33
N ASP A 11 -8.84 5.83 -1.39
CA ASP A 11 -8.13 4.64 -0.93
C ASP A 11 -7.88 3.66 -2.08
N PHE A 12 -8.88 3.39 -2.93
CA PHE A 12 -8.73 2.45 -4.03
C PHE A 12 -7.72 2.90 -5.10
N GLU A 13 -7.80 4.16 -5.57
CA GLU A 13 -6.84 4.69 -6.55
C GLU A 13 -5.42 4.79 -5.98
N PHE A 14 -5.29 5.06 -4.67
CA PHE A 14 -4.01 5.02 -3.97
C PHE A 14 -3.38 3.61 -3.98
N LEU A 15 -4.17 2.57 -3.69
CA LEU A 15 -3.70 1.18 -3.71
C LEU A 15 -3.27 0.72 -5.10
N LYS A 16 -4.01 1.15 -6.12
CA LYS A 16 -3.69 0.88 -7.52
C LYS A 16 -2.37 1.54 -7.94
N HIS A 17 -2.15 2.81 -7.57
CA HIS A 17 -0.87 3.49 -7.84
C HIS A 17 0.31 2.84 -7.12
N ILE A 18 0.11 2.34 -5.90
CA ILE A 18 1.12 1.57 -5.17
C ILE A 18 1.47 0.25 -5.87
N ALA A 19 0.49 -0.43 -6.46
CA ALA A 19 0.71 -1.68 -7.19
C ALA A 19 1.44 -1.50 -8.53
N GLU A 20 1.38 -0.29 -9.11
CA GLU A 20 1.98 0.04 -10.42
C GLU A 20 3.40 0.63 -10.32
N GLU A 21 3.83 1.15 -9.16
CA GLU A 21 5.16 1.77 -8.97
C GLU A 21 6.12 0.90 -8.15
N GLU A 22 7.28 0.52 -8.71
CA GLU A 22 8.36 -0.20 -7.99
C GLU A 22 9.35 0.74 -7.26
N THR A 23 8.90 1.83 -6.65
CA THR A 23 9.84 2.86 -6.11
C THR A 23 9.87 2.99 -4.59
N PRO A 24 11.02 3.41 -4.00
CA PRO A 24 11.15 3.82 -2.58
C PRO A 24 10.05 4.77 -2.08
N ALA A 25 9.44 5.54 -2.99
CA ALA A 25 8.31 6.41 -2.72
C ALA A 25 7.06 5.66 -2.18
N VAL A 26 6.90 4.38 -2.51
CA VAL A 26 5.78 3.54 -2.07
C VAL A 26 5.80 3.32 -0.56
N ILE A 27 6.97 3.10 0.05
CA ILE A 27 7.06 2.87 1.51
C ILE A 27 6.61 4.10 2.29
N LYS A 28 7.04 5.28 1.85
CA LYS A 28 6.62 6.54 2.47
C LYS A 28 5.11 6.74 2.36
N ARG A 29 4.55 6.47 1.18
CA ARG A 29 3.12 6.55 0.93
C ARG A 29 2.34 5.59 1.84
N ILE A 30 2.74 4.33 1.91
CA ILE A 30 2.13 3.31 2.78
C ILE A 30 2.14 3.77 4.24
N ARG A 31 3.28 4.26 4.75
CA ARG A 31 3.36 4.76 6.12
C ARG A 31 2.37 5.91 6.39
N LEU A 32 2.28 6.85 5.45
CA LEU A 32 1.36 7.99 5.56
C LEU A 32 -0.10 7.56 5.51
N TYR A 33 -0.44 6.58 4.65
CA TYR A 33 -1.77 5.97 4.59
C TYR A 33 -2.17 5.34 5.94
N LEU A 34 -1.25 4.61 6.55
CA LEU A 34 -1.43 4.04 7.90
C LEU A 34 -1.38 5.08 9.02
N LYS A 35 -1.15 6.37 8.69
CA LYS A 35 -1.06 7.50 9.63
C LYS A 35 -0.01 7.27 10.74
N MET A 36 1.07 6.56 10.42
CA MET A 36 2.15 6.25 11.37
C MET A 36 3.33 7.24 11.24
N SER A 37 3.95 7.57 12.36
CA SER A 37 5.27 8.22 12.38
C SER A 37 6.36 7.23 11.91
N PRO A 38 7.54 7.70 11.47
CA PRO A 38 8.65 6.82 11.07
C PRO A 38 9.08 5.85 12.18
N THR A 39 8.96 6.25 13.45
CA THR A 39 9.27 5.41 14.61
C THR A 39 8.25 4.30 14.79
N GLU A 40 6.95 4.64 14.79
CA GLU A 40 5.87 3.65 14.91
C GLU A 40 5.89 2.66 13.74
N PHE A 41 6.22 3.15 12.54
CA PHE A 41 6.34 2.31 11.36
C PHE A 41 7.55 1.37 11.42
N ALA A 42 8.67 1.82 12.00
CA ALA A 42 9.81 0.95 12.27
C ALA A 42 9.43 -0.17 13.26
N ASP A 43 8.72 0.17 14.33
CA ASP A 43 8.25 -0.80 15.33
C ASP A 43 7.25 -1.80 14.72
N PHE A 44 6.31 -1.30 13.91
CA PHE A 44 5.34 -2.11 13.17
C PHE A 44 6.03 -3.14 12.26
N LEU A 45 7.09 -2.74 11.57
CA LEU A 45 7.91 -3.61 10.72
C LEU A 45 8.99 -4.39 11.49
N LYS A 46 9.07 -4.24 12.82
CA LYS A 46 10.11 -4.83 13.69
C LYS A 46 11.54 -4.49 13.26
N ILE A 47 11.74 -3.27 12.79
CA ILE A 47 13.02 -2.73 12.34
C ILE A 47 13.68 -1.96 13.48
N LYS A 48 14.90 -2.36 13.83
CA LYS A 48 15.64 -1.81 14.98
C LYS A 48 16.06 -0.34 14.83
N SER A 49 16.05 0.21 13.62
CA SER A 49 16.54 1.57 13.36
C SER A 49 15.59 2.36 12.48
N VAL A 50 15.09 3.48 12.99
CA VAL A 50 14.29 4.45 12.23
C VAL A 50 15.07 5.02 11.05
N LYS A 51 16.42 5.05 11.11
CA LYS A 51 17.27 5.46 9.98
C LYS A 51 17.07 4.57 8.76
N THR A 52 16.81 3.28 8.97
CA THR A 52 16.50 2.35 7.87
C THR A 52 15.20 2.73 7.18
N ILE A 53 14.19 3.17 7.93
CA ILE A 53 12.94 3.69 7.34
C ILE A 53 13.20 4.93 6.50
N TYR A 54 13.92 5.92 7.04
CA TYR A 54 14.26 7.13 6.26
C TYR A 54 15.06 6.82 4.99
N ASN A 55 15.95 5.84 5.04
CA ASN A 55 16.64 5.36 3.84
C ASN A 55 15.62 4.78 2.85
N TRP A 56 14.77 3.85 3.27
CA TRP A 56 13.77 3.25 2.37
C TRP A 56 12.75 4.25 1.81
N GLU A 57 12.47 5.34 2.51
CA GLU A 57 11.59 6.41 2.06
C GLU A 57 12.28 7.45 1.16
N SER A 58 13.61 7.43 1.10
CA SER A 58 14.36 8.39 0.32
C SER A 58 14.34 8.00 -1.17
N PRO A 59 13.98 8.93 -2.08
CA PRO A 59 13.91 8.66 -3.51
C PRO A 59 15.29 8.33 -4.12
N ASN A 60 16.37 8.71 -3.45
CA ASN A 60 17.75 8.46 -3.90
C ASN A 60 18.41 7.29 -3.16
N SER A 61 17.64 6.53 -2.38
CA SER A 61 18.18 5.39 -1.65
C SER A 61 18.39 4.20 -2.56
N SER A 62 19.59 3.63 -2.51
CA SER A 62 19.88 2.30 -3.05
C SER A 62 19.41 1.16 -2.14
N SER A 63 18.98 1.48 -0.91
CA SER A 63 18.46 0.50 0.03
C SER A 63 16.97 0.32 -0.22
N THR A 64 16.62 -0.85 -0.74
CA THR A 64 15.25 -1.32 -0.83
C THR A 64 14.88 -2.11 0.43
N PRO A 65 13.59 -2.07 0.84
CA PRO A 65 13.09 -2.98 1.86
C PRO A 65 13.24 -4.43 1.44
N PRO A 66 13.48 -5.37 2.38
CA PRO A 66 13.45 -6.78 2.07
C PRO A 66 12.05 -7.19 1.59
N ALA A 67 12.00 -8.16 0.66
CA ALA A 67 10.76 -8.63 0.06
C ALA A 67 9.71 -9.08 1.10
N SER A 68 10.15 -9.61 2.25
CA SER A 68 9.26 -9.98 3.36
C SER A 68 8.54 -8.79 3.98
N ALA A 69 9.19 -7.64 4.12
CA ALA A 69 8.57 -6.42 4.62
C ALA A 69 7.57 -5.86 3.61
N LEU A 70 7.92 -5.85 2.32
CA LEU A 70 7.01 -5.47 1.25
C LEU A 70 5.76 -6.36 1.23
N LEU A 71 5.94 -7.68 1.23
CA LEU A 71 4.84 -8.63 1.23
C LEU A 71 3.93 -8.44 2.45
N PHE A 72 4.50 -8.22 3.64
CA PHE A 72 3.73 -7.93 4.84
C PHE A 72 2.89 -6.66 4.69
N LEU A 73 3.47 -5.57 4.18
CA LEU A 73 2.75 -4.32 3.94
C LEU A 73 1.60 -4.52 2.93
N PHE A 74 1.84 -5.18 1.80
CA PHE A 74 0.80 -5.45 0.81
C PHE A 74 -0.32 -6.33 1.35
N LEU A 75 0.00 -7.36 2.13
CA LEU A 75 -0.99 -8.21 2.78
C LEU A 75 -1.78 -7.45 3.83
N TYR A 76 -1.13 -6.64 4.66
CA TYR A 76 -1.78 -5.84 5.68
C TYR A 76 -2.79 -4.88 5.07
N ILE A 77 -2.36 -4.13 4.05
CA ILE A 77 -3.21 -3.17 3.35
C ILE A 77 -4.33 -3.87 2.58
N GLY A 78 -4.05 -5.00 1.91
CA GLY A 78 -5.07 -5.80 1.23
C GLY A 78 -6.11 -6.35 2.20
N LEU A 79 -5.71 -6.76 3.41
CA LEU A 79 -6.62 -7.24 4.45
C LEU A 79 -7.49 -6.10 5.01
N GLU A 80 -6.90 -4.94 5.31
CA GLU A 80 -7.60 -3.71 5.70
C GLU A 80 -8.63 -3.31 4.63
N ALA A 81 -8.22 -3.27 3.36
CA ALA A 81 -9.10 -2.97 2.24
C ALA A 81 -10.23 -4.01 2.06
N THR A 82 -10.02 -5.26 2.46
CA THR A 82 -11.06 -6.30 2.45
C THR A 82 -12.04 -6.10 3.61
N HIS A 83 -11.56 -5.71 4.80
CA HIS A 83 -12.40 -5.36 5.96
C HIS A 83 -13.21 -4.09 5.73
N LEU A 84 -12.68 -3.14 4.97
CA LEU A 84 -13.36 -1.91 4.55
C LEU A 84 -14.26 -2.11 3.32
N ASN A 85 -14.40 -3.33 2.79
CA ASN A 85 -15.20 -3.63 1.59
C ASN A 85 -14.74 -2.91 0.30
N ILE A 86 -13.53 -2.34 0.30
CA ILE A 86 -12.91 -1.56 -0.79
C ILE A 86 -12.44 -2.50 -1.91
N LEU A 87 -12.01 -3.71 -1.55
CA LEU A 87 -11.77 -4.76 -2.54
C LEU A 87 -13.08 -5.49 -2.84
N LYS A 88 -13.93 -4.89 -3.69
CA LYS A 88 -14.71 -5.73 -4.61
C LYS A 88 -13.71 -6.70 -5.23
N PRO A 89 -13.96 -8.01 -5.21
CA PRO A 89 -13.02 -8.96 -5.77
C PRO A 89 -12.66 -8.47 -7.16
N LEU A 90 -11.35 -8.40 -7.47
CA LEU A 90 -10.88 -8.30 -8.85
C LEU A 90 -11.35 -9.58 -9.56
N THR A 91 -12.64 -9.68 -9.84
CA THR A 91 -13.19 -10.62 -10.78
C THR A 91 -12.65 -10.12 -12.11
N ARG A 92 -11.52 -10.70 -12.50
CA ARG A 92 -11.05 -10.74 -13.87
C ARG A 92 -12.29 -10.92 -14.73
N LYS A 93 -12.74 -9.85 -15.41
CA LYS A 93 -13.82 -9.94 -16.39
C LYS A 93 -13.35 -11.02 -17.37
N LYS A 94 -13.94 -12.21 -17.26
CA LYS A 94 -13.80 -13.27 -18.23
C LYS A 94 -14.26 -12.62 -19.52
N ARG A 95 -13.33 -12.28 -20.42
CA ARG A 95 -13.70 -11.78 -21.75
C ARG A 95 -14.52 -12.90 -22.36
N GLU A 96 -15.82 -12.70 -22.48
CA GLU A 96 -16.64 -13.56 -23.31
C GLU A 96 -16.04 -13.51 -24.72
N PRO A 97 -15.79 -14.66 -25.37
CA PRO A 97 -15.43 -14.65 -26.77
C PRO A 97 -16.59 -13.99 -27.52
N LYS A 98 -16.29 -12.92 -28.25
CA LYS A 98 -17.20 -12.44 -29.29
C LYS A 98 -17.32 -13.59 -30.29
N ASN A 99 -18.50 -14.20 -30.34
CA ASN A 99 -18.90 -15.00 -31.48
C ASN A 99 -19.31 -14.00 -32.57
N ASP A 100 -18.49 -13.94 -33.62
CA ASP A 100 -18.90 -13.42 -34.93
C ASP A 100 -19.90 -14.38 -35.60
#